data_AF-A0A9Q3F2G5-F1
#
_entry.id   AF-A0A9Q3F2G5-F1
#
_cell.length_a   1.000
_cell.length_b   1.000
_cell.length_c   1.000
_cell.angle_alpha   90.00
_cell.angle_beta   90.00
_cell.angle_gamma   90.00
#
_symmetry.space_group_name_H-M   'P 1'
#
loop_
_entity.id
_entity.type
_entity.pdbx_description
1 polymer ?
#
loop_
_entity_poly.entity_id
_entity_poly.type
_entity_poly.pdbx_seq_one_letter_code
_entity_poly.pdbx_strand_id
1 'polypeptide(L)'
;MECLCLVWALDKLHSYLDFSVFEVITGCNAVKSLLNMKTPNRHMLRRQIVIQVNRGNMIIVHKEGRIHKNYDGLSRWELANTPDNPDYVPLEAEPQIPIEGINITDYGTEFFKEVRVL
;
A
#
# COMPACT_ATOMS: atom_id res chain seq x y z
N MET A 1 -8.72 4.90 -7.58
CA MET A 1 -8.96 3.45 -7.70
C MET A 1 -7.66 2.69 -7.56
N GLU A 2 -6.73 2.80 -8.51
CA GLU A 2 -5.46 2.02 -8.56
C GLU A 2 -4.68 1.88 -7.24
N CYS A 3 -4.39 2.99 -6.54
CA CYS A 3 -3.67 2.93 -5.26
C CYS A 3 -4.48 2.29 -4.12
N LEU A 4 -5.81 2.39 -4.18
CA LEU A 4 -6.70 1.73 -3.21
C LEU A 4 -6.73 0.23 -3.47
N CYS A 5 -6.83 -0.17 -4.75
CA CYS A 5 -6.76 -1.58 -5.13
C CYS A 5 -5.45 -2.22 -4.69
N LEU A 6 -4.32 -1.52 -4.81
CA LEU A 6 -3.03 -2.02 -4.31
C LEU A 6 -3.04 -2.20 -2.79
N VAL A 7 -3.50 -1.21 -2.04
CA VAL A 7 -3.60 -1.30 -0.57
C VAL A 7 -4.48 -2.48 -0.16
N TRP A 8 -5.63 -2.65 -0.80
CA TRP A 8 -6.53 -3.78 -0.57
C TRP A 8 -5.87 -5.12 -0.88
N ALA A 9 -5.14 -5.21 -2.00
CA ALA A 9 -4.44 -6.44 -2.40
C ALA A 9 -3.33 -6.81 -1.40
N LEU A 10 -2.56 -5.82 -0.91
CA LEU A 10 -1.54 -6.04 0.12
C LEU A 10 -2.15 -6.55 1.43
N ASP A 11 -3.29 -5.97 1.85
CA ASP A 11 -4.00 -6.38 3.06
C ASP A 11 -4.56 -7.81 2.93
N LYS A 12 -5.22 -8.14 1.80
CA LYS A 12 -5.79 -9.47 1.58
C LYS A 12 -4.74 -10.56 1.40
N LEU A 13 -3.58 -10.23 0.85
CA LEU A 13 -2.52 -11.18 0.56
C LEU A 13 -1.40 -11.17 1.60
N HIS A 14 -1.51 -10.39 2.70
CA HIS A 14 -0.43 -10.19 3.67
C HIS A 14 0.22 -11.51 4.11
N SER A 15 -0.57 -12.55 4.39
CA SER A 15 -0.06 -13.86 4.85
C SER A 15 0.84 -14.57 3.82
N TYR A 16 0.72 -14.23 2.53
CA TYR A 16 1.58 -14.75 1.46
C TYR A 16 2.77 -13.84 1.15
N LEU A 17 2.67 -12.55 1.49
CA LEU A 17 3.65 -11.53 1.19
C LEU A 17 4.67 -11.35 2.32
N ASP A 18 4.26 -11.62 3.56
CA ASP A 18 5.15 -11.63 4.71
C ASP A 18 6.26 -12.67 4.44
N PHE A 19 7.52 -12.20 4.49
CA PHE A 19 8.74 -12.99 4.20
C PHE A 19 9.02 -13.30 2.72
N SER A 20 8.24 -12.79 1.77
CA SER A 20 8.48 -12.99 0.33
C SER A 20 8.93 -11.71 -0.35
N VAL A 21 9.81 -11.83 -1.35
CA VAL A 21 10.08 -10.74 -2.31
C VAL A 21 9.13 -10.91 -3.48
N PHE A 22 8.36 -9.87 -3.78
CA PHE A 22 7.31 -9.93 -4.79
C PHE A 22 7.29 -8.73 -5.72
N GLU A 23 6.67 -8.93 -6.88
CA GLU A 23 6.49 -7.90 -7.90
C GLU A 23 5.03 -7.47 -7.98
N VAL A 24 4.80 -6.15 -7.95
CA VAL A 24 3.51 -5.54 -8.20
C VAL A 24 3.50 -5.02 -9.62
N ILE A 25 2.70 -5.66 -10.48
CA ILE A 25 2.50 -5.25 -11.86
C ILE A 25 1.27 -4.35 -11.93
N THR A 26 1.44 -3.11 -12.40
CA THR A 26 0.35 -2.13 -12.51
C THR A 26 0.37 -1.42 -13.85
N GLY A 27 -0.81 -1.09 -14.40
CA GLY A 27 -0.95 -0.21 -15.56
C GLY A 27 -0.96 1.27 -15.22
N CYS A 28 -0.76 1.62 -13.96
CA CYS A 28 -0.81 3.00 -13.49
C CYS A 28 0.59 3.51 -13.13
N ASN A 29 1.16 4.38 -13.96
CA ASN A 29 2.47 4.95 -13.71
C ASN A 29 2.54 5.80 -12.42
N ALA A 30 1.40 6.34 -11.97
CA ALA A 30 1.32 7.12 -10.74
C ALA A 30 1.63 6.29 -9.47
N VAL A 31 1.39 4.97 -9.49
CA VAL A 31 1.72 4.09 -8.37
C VAL A 31 3.24 3.96 -8.21
N LYS A 32 3.99 4.00 -9.32
CA LYS A 32 5.46 3.98 -9.30
C LYS A 32 6.05 5.26 -8.71
N SER A 33 5.43 6.41 -8.96
CA SER A 33 5.85 7.70 -8.40
C SER A 33 5.31 7.97 -7.00
N LEU A 34 4.31 7.22 -6.54
CA LEU A 34 3.65 7.41 -5.25
C LEU A 34 4.62 7.38 -4.08
N LEU A 35 5.60 6.48 -4.10
CA LEU A 35 6.59 6.36 -3.01
C LEU A 35 7.54 7.56 -2.89
N ASN A 36 7.62 8.39 -3.94
CA ASN A 36 8.47 9.57 -4.03
C ASN A 36 7.68 10.88 -3.99
N MET A 37 6.38 10.82 -3.69
CA MET A 37 5.50 11.98 -3.66
C MET A 37 5.80 12.87 -2.44
N LYS A 38 6.06 14.17 -2.66
CA LYS A 38 6.45 15.11 -1.59
C LYS A 38 5.26 15.68 -0.81
N THR A 39 4.12 15.87 -1.45
CA THR A 39 2.92 16.51 -0.86
C THR A 39 1.64 15.75 -1.19
N PRO A 40 1.44 14.54 -0.63
CA PRO A 40 0.21 13.78 -0.82
C PRO A 40 -0.97 14.37 -0.02
N ASN A 41 -2.17 14.32 -0.59
CA ASN A 41 -3.42 14.55 0.15
C ASN A 41 -3.56 13.52 1.30
N ARG A 42 -4.28 13.82 2.39
CA ARG A 42 -4.50 12.95 3.58
C ARG A 42 -4.79 11.48 3.23
N HIS A 43 -5.72 11.23 2.30
CA HIS A 43 -6.06 9.86 1.89
C HIS A 43 -4.91 9.18 1.14
N MET A 44 -4.13 9.95 0.36
CA MET A 44 -2.97 9.41 -0.34
C MET A 44 -1.79 9.18 0.60
N LEU A 45 -1.59 10.04 1.60
CA LEU A 45 -0.58 9.86 2.62
C LEU A 45 -0.80 8.54 3.38
N ARG A 46 -2.05 8.28 3.80
CA ARG A 46 -2.41 7.02 4.47
C ARG A 46 -2.10 5.80 3.60
N ARG A 47 -2.50 5.83 2.33
CA ARG A 47 -2.22 4.73 1.38
C ARG A 47 -0.72 4.56 1.14
N GLN A 48 0.02 5.67 1.04
CA GLN A 48 1.47 5.64 0.87
C GLN A 48 2.14 4.97 2.07
N ILE A 49 1.75 5.30 3.31
CA ILE A 49 2.32 4.67 4.51
C ILE A 49 2.16 3.14 4.45
N VAL A 50 0.95 2.64 4.14
CA VAL A 50 0.71 1.19 4.03
C VAL A 50 1.61 0.54 2.99
N ILE A 51 1.69 1.12 1.79
CA ILE A 51 2.52 0.59 0.71
C ILE A 51 4.03 0.65 1.07
N GLN A 52 4.44 1.65 1.85
CA GLN A 52 5.85 1.81 2.25
C GLN A 52 6.32 0.71 3.21
N VAL A 53 5.43 0.11 4.01
CA VAL A 53 5.76 -1.02 4.89
C VAL A 53 6.39 -2.16 4.08
N ASN A 54 5.83 -2.45 2.90
CA ASN A 54 6.31 -3.52 2.03
C ASN A 54 7.45 -3.09 1.08
N ARG A 55 7.93 -1.83 1.12
CA ARG A 55 8.89 -1.30 0.15
C ARG A 55 10.21 -2.08 0.08
N GLY A 56 10.66 -2.65 1.20
CA GLY A 56 11.89 -3.46 1.23
C GLY A 56 11.78 -4.77 0.45
N ASN A 57 10.57 -5.33 0.35
CA ASN A 57 10.32 -6.65 -0.22
C ASN A 57 9.47 -6.59 -1.50
N MET A 58 9.15 -5.39 -1.98
CA MET A 58 8.22 -5.17 -3.09
C MET A 58 8.85 -4.36 -4.22
N ILE A 59 8.74 -4.86 -5.44
CA ILE A 59 9.18 -4.18 -6.66
C ILE A 59 7.96 -3.78 -7.48
N ILE A 60 7.78 -2.49 -7.73
CA ILE A 60 6.64 -1.98 -8.53
C ILE A 60 7.07 -1.84 -9.99
N VAL A 61 6.42 -2.62 -10.87
CA VAL A 61 6.67 -2.64 -12.31
C VAL A 61 5.45 -2.08 -13.05
N HIS A 62 5.68 -1.03 -13.83
CA HIS A 62 4.66 -0.49 -14.72
C HIS A 62 4.68 -1.23 -16.06
N LYS A 63 3.52 -1.69 -16.53
CA LYS A 63 3.33 -2.30 -17.86
C LYS A 63 2.14 -1.65 -18.58
N GLU A 64 2.21 -1.53 -19.90
CA GLU A 64 1.15 -0.87 -20.68
C GLU A 64 -0.15 -1.71 -20.75
N GLY A 65 -1.29 -1.01 -20.73
CA GLY A 65 -2.62 -1.60 -20.50
C GLY A 65 -3.08 -2.68 -21.49
N ARG A 66 -2.46 -2.81 -22.67
CA ARG A 66 -2.83 -3.83 -23.66
C ARG A 66 -2.51 -5.27 -23.18
N ILE A 67 -1.63 -5.40 -22.18
CA ILE A 67 -1.19 -6.67 -21.58
C ILE A 67 -2.07 -7.05 -20.36
N HIS A 68 -2.92 -6.13 -19.88
CA HIS A 68 -3.59 -6.21 -18.58
C HIS A 68 -5.06 -6.64 -18.64
N LYS A 69 -5.41 -7.49 -19.62
CA LYS A 69 -6.81 -7.91 -19.85
C LYS A 69 -7.45 -8.59 -18.64
N ASN A 70 -6.66 -9.31 -17.85
CA ASN A 70 -7.17 -10.09 -16.72
C ASN A 70 -7.63 -9.16 -15.59
N TYR A 71 -6.75 -8.26 -15.13
CA TYR A 71 -7.13 -7.37 -14.03
C TYR A 71 -8.07 -6.24 -14.48
N ASP A 72 -7.92 -5.72 -15.72
CA ASP A 72 -8.79 -4.64 -16.21
C ASP A 72 -10.22 -5.14 -16.44
N GLY A 73 -10.40 -6.43 -16.74
CA GLY A 73 -11.72 -7.05 -16.76
C GLY A 73 -12.33 -7.16 -15.35
N LEU A 74 -11.55 -7.62 -14.37
CA LEU A 74 -11.99 -7.76 -12.98
C LEU A 74 -12.35 -6.42 -12.33
N SER A 75 -11.57 -5.36 -12.57
CA SER A 75 -11.82 -4.03 -12.01
C SER A 75 -13.11 -3.38 -12.53
N ARG A 76 -13.66 -3.86 -13.65
CA ARG A 76 -14.91 -3.38 -14.27
C ARG A 76 -16.14 -4.18 -13.83
N TRP A 77 -15.94 -5.27 -13.09
CA TRP A 77 -17.00 -6.13 -12.54
C TRP A 77 -16.96 -6.10 -11.01
N GLU A 78 -17.00 -4.90 -10.43
CA GLU A 78 -17.15 -4.75 -8.99
C GLU A 78 -18.54 -5.25 -8.54
N LEU A 79 -18.54 -6.10 -7.50
CA LEU A 79 -19.77 -6.48 -6.83
C LEU A 79 -20.35 -5.26 -6.11
N ALA A 80 -21.68 -5.17 -6.04
CA ALA A 80 -22.32 -4.16 -5.25
C ALA A 80 -21.87 -4.26 -3.78
N ASN A 81 -21.67 -3.11 -3.12
CA ASN A 81 -21.34 -3.08 -1.69
C ASN A 81 -22.61 -3.32 -0.84
N THR A 82 -23.19 -4.52 -0.98
CA THR A 82 -24.35 -5.01 -0.22
C THR A 82 -23.89 -6.00 0.85
N PRO A 83 -24.68 -6.25 1.92
CA PRO A 83 -24.31 -7.22 2.97
C PRO A 83 -24.06 -8.65 2.45
N ASP A 84 -24.58 -8.99 1.28
CA ASP A 84 -24.36 -10.28 0.62
C ASP A 84 -22.96 -10.41 -0.02
N ASN A 85 -22.24 -9.29 -0.18
CA ASN A 85 -20.87 -9.28 -0.65
C ASN A 85 -19.93 -9.72 0.49
N PRO A 86 -19.09 -10.76 0.33
CA PRO A 86 -18.14 -11.19 1.36
C PRO A 86 -17.14 -10.09 1.75
N ASP A 87 -16.93 -9.10 0.89
CA ASP A 87 -16.09 -7.92 1.14
C ASP A 87 -16.92 -6.65 1.44
N TYR A 88 -18.13 -6.80 1.97
CA TYR A 88 -18.99 -5.68 2.38
C TYR A 88 -18.30 -4.78 3.40
N VAL A 89 -18.25 -3.48 3.12
CA VAL A 89 -17.76 -2.45 4.04
C VAL A 89 -18.89 -1.46 4.33
N PRO A 90 -19.36 -1.34 5.58
CA PRO A 90 -20.33 -0.33 5.95
C PRO A 90 -19.82 1.08 5.61
N LEU A 91 -20.64 1.91 4.96
CA LEU A 91 -20.28 3.27 4.52
C LEU A 91 -19.84 4.18 5.69
N GLU A 92 -20.28 3.89 6.90
CA GLU A 92 -19.95 4.66 8.12
C GLU A 92 -18.74 4.12 8.89
N ALA A 93 -18.19 2.96 8.49
CA ALA A 93 -17.00 2.43 9.10
C ALA A 93 -15.78 3.20 8.59
N GLU A 94 -15.14 4.01 9.45
CA GLU A 94 -13.79 4.46 9.13
C GLU A 94 -12.90 3.21 8.98
N PRO A 95 -12.14 3.07 7.88
CA PRO A 95 -11.22 1.96 7.74
C PRO A 95 -10.22 2.04 8.89
N GLN A 96 -10.32 1.09 9.83
CA GLN A 96 -9.31 0.86 10.85
C GLN A 96 -8.09 0.29 10.12
N ILE A 97 -7.29 1.17 9.54
CA ILE A 97 -5.93 0.82 9.17
C ILE A 97 -5.20 0.81 10.51
N PRO A 98 -4.75 -0.35 11.02
CA PRO A 98 -3.87 -0.34 12.18
C PRO A 98 -2.62 0.40 11.72
N ILE A 99 -2.53 1.67 12.12
CA ILE A 99 -1.24 2.36 12.09
C ILE A 99 -0.49 1.68 13.22
N GLU A 100 0.14 0.55 12.92
CA GLU A 100 1.24 0.02 13.72
C GLU A 100 2.18 1.21 13.88
N GLY A 101 2.12 1.82 15.06
CA GLY A 101 2.56 3.19 15.26
C GLY A 101 3.95 3.37 14.67
N ILE A 102 4.18 4.49 13.98
CA ILE A 102 5.55 4.96 13.83
C ILE A 102 6.01 5.23 15.27
N ASN A 103 6.64 4.23 15.87
CA ASN A 103 7.19 4.35 17.20
C ASN A 103 8.40 5.26 17.04
N ILE A 104 8.16 6.56 17.22
CA ILE A 104 9.24 7.54 17.37
C ILE A 104 9.77 7.29 18.77
N THR A 105 10.62 6.28 18.91
CA THR A 105 11.54 6.24 20.04
C THR A 105 12.53 7.37 19.79
N ASP A 106 12.36 8.46 20.54
CA ASP A 106 13.35 9.52 20.58
C ASP A 106 14.64 8.89 21.12
N TYR A 107 15.63 8.72 20.25
CA TYR A 107 16.92 8.17 20.69
C TYR A 107 17.59 9.22 21.56
N GLY A 108 17.93 8.84 22.79
CA GLY A 108 18.70 9.70 23.68
C GLY A 108 19.96 10.21 22.99
N THR A 109 20.36 11.45 23.30
CA THR A 109 21.53 12.10 22.69
C THR A 109 22.83 11.28 22.78
N GLU A 110 22.89 10.31 23.70
CA GLU A 110 23.96 9.33 23.88
C GLU A 110 24.18 8.45 22.63
N PHE A 111 23.11 7.98 21.99
CA PHE A 111 23.20 7.18 20.76
C PHE A 111 23.92 7.93 19.63
N PHE A 112 23.61 9.20 19.44
CA PHE A 112 24.23 10.03 18.41
C PHE A 112 25.69 10.39 18.72
N LYS A 113 26.10 10.33 19.99
CA LYS A 113 27.52 10.51 20.38
C LYS A 113 28.35 9.30 20.01
N GLU A 114 27.82 8.08 20.17
CA GLU A 114 28.54 6.87 19.79
C GLU A 114 28.70 6.73 18.26
N VAL A 115 27.66 7.05 17.49
CA VAL A 115 27.71 6.98 16.01
C VAL A 115 28.67 8.01 15.40
N ARG A 116 28.91 9.15 16.06
CA ARG A 116 29.82 10.20 15.57
C ARG A 116 31.32 9.90 15.72
N VAL A 117 31.67 8.78 16.38
CA VAL A 117 33.07 8.41 16.63
C VAL A 117 33.58 7.35 15.63
N LEU A 118 32.73 6.91 14.70
CA LEU A 118 33.12 6.17 13.49
C LEU A 118 33.36 7.14 12.31
#